data_AF-A0A524BKV7-F1
#
_entry.id   AF-A0A524BKV7-F1
#
_cell.length_a   1.000
_cell.length_b   1.000
_cell.length_c   1.000
_cell.angle_alpha   90.00
_cell.angle_beta   90.00
_cell.angle_gamma   90.00
#
_symmetry.space_group_name_H-M   'P 1'
#
loop_
_entity.id
_entity.type
_entity.pdbx_description
1 polymer ?
#
loop_
_entity_poly.entity_id
_entity_poly.type
_entity_poly.pdbx_seq_one_letter_code
_entity_poly.pdbx_strand_id
1 'polypeptide(L)'
;MSDTATQAAERQAPSSTRVLDAGMGVLAAAFGVAVGTLLAAFMGPQFAPIEVVSSTAIDIPPAEVKEWATSTFGTATKPIVVAVVIVTVVVVSAWAGIRSRRRPAFGAQVMIVAGVVGAIAALLRPVDSVLAPIPALAAGLAAAIAFMLMMRLSSRQVVTITDDVVSEPQLVVDRRGVLLGMGGVAIVGAAAFASARWITTQSSAVASRLSTLLPAPAEALPALPAGVQAPVPNMTPFVTPSADFYRIDTAVITPQVEAKDWSLTFDGMVRRPYTITYADLLKMPMVERDVTIMCVSNPIGGDLIGNARWLGTPLLPLLERAGIESGVDQLLSTSIDGWTCSTPLDGLAEAEPLLVIGMNGEPLPIDHGFPVRMIVPGLYGFISATKWVTRIQATTYAAEPAYWTVRGWAT
;
A
#
# COMPACT_ATOMS: atom_id res chain seq x y z
N MET A 1 65.79 -24.58 13.15
CA MET A 1 65.61 -23.16 12.80
C MET A 1 65.28 -23.09 11.31
N SER A 2 63.99 -23.08 10.98
CA SER A 2 63.45 -22.59 9.69
C SER A 2 61.92 -22.59 9.77
N ASP A 3 61.35 -21.42 9.55
CA ASP A 3 60.04 -21.15 8.94
C ASP A 3 58.82 -21.92 9.43
N THR A 4 58.13 -21.36 10.42
CA THR A 4 56.70 -21.56 10.62
C THR A 4 56.09 -20.35 11.32
N ALA A 5 56.09 -19.19 10.66
CA ALA A 5 55.41 -18.00 11.19
C ALA A 5 54.90 -17.05 10.08
N THR A 6 54.42 -17.61 8.97
CA THR A 6 53.50 -16.86 8.09
C THR A 6 52.08 -17.12 8.56
N GLN A 7 51.76 -16.71 9.80
CA GLN A 7 50.37 -16.52 10.19
C GLN A 7 49.92 -15.21 9.57
N ALA A 8 49.06 -15.35 8.56
CA ALA A 8 48.24 -14.29 8.03
C ALA A 8 47.50 -13.61 9.19
N ALA A 9 48.04 -12.49 9.67
CA ALA A 9 47.32 -11.54 10.48
C ALA A 9 46.22 -10.96 9.58
N GLU A 10 45.05 -11.61 9.58
CA GLU A 10 43.79 -10.96 9.24
C GLU A 10 43.73 -9.69 10.10
N ARG A 11 44.09 -8.55 9.51
CA ARG A 11 43.89 -7.22 10.12
C ARG A 11 42.39 -7.01 10.27
N GLN A 12 41.80 -7.58 11.31
CA GLN A 12 40.45 -7.29 11.74
C GLN A 12 40.44 -5.84 12.19
N ALA A 13 39.84 -4.97 11.38
CA ALA A 13 39.65 -3.58 11.77
C ALA A 13 38.89 -3.50 13.10
N PRO A 14 39.23 -2.53 13.98
CA PRO A 14 38.64 -2.41 15.31
C PRO A 14 37.12 -2.34 15.23
N SER A 15 36.42 -3.05 16.13
CA SER A 15 34.96 -3.24 16.17
C SER A 15 34.17 -1.93 16.00
N SER A 16 34.67 -0.83 16.59
CA SER A 16 34.07 0.51 16.51
C SER A 16 33.90 1.04 15.09
N THR A 17 34.78 0.64 14.17
CA THR A 17 34.72 1.08 12.78
C THR A 17 33.64 0.33 12.02
N ARG A 18 33.41 -0.96 12.33
CA ARG A 18 32.38 -1.78 11.62
C ARG A 18 30.98 -1.27 11.92
N VAL A 19 30.77 -0.82 13.16
CA VAL A 19 29.52 -0.20 13.61
C VAL A 19 29.25 1.11 12.85
N LEU A 20 30.28 1.94 12.66
CA LEU A 20 30.13 3.19 11.88
C LEU A 20 29.75 2.92 10.43
N ASP A 21 30.40 1.95 9.77
CA ASP A 21 30.07 1.63 8.37
C ASP A 21 28.68 1.03 8.22
N ALA A 22 28.29 0.14 9.14
CA ALA A 22 26.93 -0.38 9.20
C ALA A 22 25.92 0.77 9.37
N GLY A 23 26.20 1.71 10.27
CA GLY A 23 25.39 2.89 10.51
C GLY A 23 25.24 3.79 9.28
N MET A 24 26.33 4.03 8.53
CA MET A 24 26.28 4.79 7.28
C MET A 24 25.40 4.09 6.23
N GLY A 25 25.48 2.76 6.12
CA GLY A 25 24.63 1.97 5.23
C GLY A 25 23.14 2.10 5.58
N VAL A 26 22.79 1.84 6.85
CA VAL A 26 21.41 1.94 7.34
C VAL A 26 20.85 3.35 7.19
N LEU A 27 21.64 4.37 7.53
CA LEU A 27 21.21 5.76 7.43
C LEU A 27 20.99 6.20 5.97
N ALA A 28 21.86 5.75 5.06
CA ALA A 28 21.68 6.01 3.63
C ALA A 28 20.41 5.35 3.09
N ALA A 29 20.14 4.10 3.47
CA ALA A 29 18.90 3.40 3.09
C ALA A 29 17.66 4.12 3.65
N ALA A 30 17.68 4.50 4.93
CA ALA A 30 16.59 5.26 5.56
C ALA A 30 16.34 6.60 4.86
N PHE A 31 17.42 7.32 4.48
CA PHE A 31 17.32 8.54 3.69
C PHE A 31 16.68 8.30 2.31
N GLY A 32 17.11 7.26 1.60
CA GLY A 32 16.50 6.88 0.33
C GLY A 32 15.02 6.59 0.46
N VAL A 33 14.63 5.78 1.46
CA VAL A 33 13.21 5.50 1.75
C VAL A 33 12.45 6.79 2.05
N ALA A 34 13.00 7.71 2.82
CA ALA A 34 12.36 9.00 3.11
C ALA A 34 12.14 9.84 1.85
N VAL A 35 13.14 9.92 0.95
CA VAL A 35 13.02 10.64 -0.33
C VAL A 35 12.00 9.97 -1.25
N GLY A 36 12.03 8.65 -1.39
CA GLY A 36 11.04 7.93 -2.20
C GLY A 36 9.62 8.06 -1.63
N THR A 37 9.47 8.02 -0.31
CA THR A 37 8.17 8.22 0.35
C THR A 37 7.65 9.64 0.15
N LEU A 38 8.53 10.65 0.18
CA LEU A 38 8.16 12.03 -0.14
C LEU A 38 7.65 12.18 -1.57
N LEU A 39 8.30 11.55 -2.55
CA LEU A 39 7.82 11.55 -3.93
C LEU A 39 6.49 10.80 -4.06
N ALA A 40 6.36 9.65 -3.42
CA ALA A 40 5.12 8.88 -3.40
C ALA A 40 3.96 9.67 -2.78
N ALA A 41 4.20 10.56 -1.81
CA ALA A 41 3.16 11.40 -1.21
C ALA A 41 2.40 12.28 -2.23
N PHE A 42 3.00 12.59 -3.38
CA PHE A 42 2.35 13.33 -4.47
C PHE A 42 1.62 12.43 -5.48
N MET A 43 1.94 11.14 -5.51
CA MET A 43 1.41 10.19 -6.48
C MET A 43 0.33 9.28 -5.88
N GLY A 44 0.41 9.02 -4.57
CA GLY A 44 -0.43 8.09 -3.84
C GLY A 44 0.40 7.22 -2.87
N PRO A 45 -0.10 6.94 -1.66
CA PRO A 45 0.58 6.09 -0.67
C PRO A 45 0.96 4.71 -1.19
N GLN A 46 0.20 4.16 -2.14
CA GLN A 46 0.45 2.87 -2.78
C GLN A 46 1.77 2.82 -3.58
N PHE A 47 2.36 3.97 -3.93
CA PHE A 47 3.64 4.06 -4.62
C PHE A 47 4.84 4.18 -3.68
N ALA A 48 4.63 4.22 -2.36
CA ALA A 48 5.73 4.32 -1.39
C ALA A 48 6.65 3.08 -1.49
N PRO A 49 7.99 3.23 -1.45
CA PRO A 49 8.90 2.11 -1.70
C PRO A 49 8.68 0.89 -0.80
N ILE A 50 8.44 1.10 0.50
CA ILE A 50 8.18 0.00 1.44
C ILE A 50 6.81 -0.64 1.17
N GLU A 51 5.80 0.14 0.81
CA GLU A 51 4.45 -0.35 0.52
C GLU A 51 4.43 -1.22 -0.74
N VAL A 52 5.09 -0.75 -1.80
CA VAL A 52 5.23 -1.49 -3.06
C VAL A 52 5.92 -2.82 -2.81
N VAL A 53 7.09 -2.81 -2.17
CA VAL A 53 7.85 -4.05 -1.92
C VAL A 53 7.07 -5.01 -1.02
N SER A 54 6.40 -4.49 0.02
CA SER A 54 5.61 -5.33 0.94
C SER A 54 4.38 -5.94 0.26
N SER A 55 3.66 -5.15 -0.54
CA SER A 55 2.50 -5.63 -1.30
C SER A 55 2.91 -6.71 -2.31
N THR A 56 4.00 -6.49 -3.04
CA THR A 56 4.52 -7.48 -4.00
C THR A 56 5.05 -8.73 -3.28
N ALA A 57 5.69 -8.60 -2.13
CA ALA A 57 6.14 -9.74 -1.32
C ALA A 57 4.98 -10.58 -0.76
N ILE A 58 3.82 -9.98 -0.52
CA ILE A 58 2.59 -10.70 -0.17
C ILE A 58 2.03 -11.44 -1.37
N ASP A 59 2.14 -10.88 -2.57
CA ASP A 59 1.48 -11.41 -3.77
C ASP A 59 2.26 -12.52 -4.49
N ILE A 60 3.59 -12.54 -4.42
CA ILE A 60 4.45 -13.52 -5.11
C ILE A 60 4.33 -14.98 -4.61
N PRO A 61 4.24 -15.27 -3.29
CA PRO A 61 4.28 -16.64 -2.80
C PRO A 61 3.15 -17.52 -3.39
N PRO A 62 3.38 -18.84 -3.53
CA PRO A 62 2.35 -19.75 -3.99
C PRO A 62 1.25 -19.91 -2.93
N ALA A 63 0.10 -20.47 -3.34
CA ALA A 63 -1.11 -20.51 -2.53
C ALA A 63 -0.90 -21.20 -1.17
N GLU A 64 -0.11 -22.27 -1.13
CA GLU A 64 0.14 -23.06 0.08
C GLU A 64 0.86 -22.22 1.15
N VAL A 65 1.79 -21.35 0.74
CA VAL A 65 2.51 -20.46 1.66
C VAL A 65 1.59 -19.37 2.18
N LYS A 66 0.69 -18.85 1.34
CA LYS A 66 -0.29 -17.84 1.74
C LYS A 66 -1.28 -18.42 2.75
N GLU A 67 -1.82 -19.62 2.48
CA GLU A 67 -2.75 -20.33 3.37
C GLU A 67 -2.10 -20.69 4.70
N TRP A 68 -0.85 -21.15 4.69
CA TRP A 68 -0.09 -21.38 5.92
C TRP A 68 0.09 -20.08 6.72
N ALA A 69 0.45 -18.98 6.07
CA ALA A 69 0.65 -17.70 6.72
C ALA A 69 -0.66 -17.16 7.31
N THR A 70 -1.75 -17.20 6.54
CA THR A 70 -3.07 -16.71 7.01
C THR A 70 -3.66 -17.58 8.10
N SER A 71 -3.49 -18.91 8.04
CA SER A 71 -3.93 -19.80 9.12
C SER A 71 -3.13 -19.63 10.41
N THR A 72 -1.85 -19.27 10.33
CA THR A 72 -0.97 -19.09 11.50
C THR A 72 -1.11 -17.69 12.12
N PHE A 73 -1.15 -16.64 11.30
CA PHE A 73 -1.06 -15.25 11.75
C PHE A 73 -2.34 -14.45 11.54
N GLY A 74 -3.35 -14.99 10.85
CA GLY A 74 -4.60 -14.30 10.56
C GLY A 74 -4.37 -12.96 9.86
N THR A 75 -5.08 -11.93 10.32
CA THR A 75 -4.97 -10.55 9.83
C THR A 75 -3.60 -9.90 10.11
N ALA A 76 -2.82 -10.45 11.05
CA ALA A 76 -1.47 -9.95 11.36
C ALA A 76 -0.40 -10.35 10.32
N THR A 77 -0.74 -11.16 9.32
CA THR A 77 0.18 -11.55 8.24
C THR A 77 0.81 -10.33 7.54
N LYS A 78 0.01 -9.31 7.22
CA LYS A 78 0.48 -8.11 6.51
C LYS A 78 1.50 -7.28 7.32
N PRO A 79 1.23 -6.87 8.58
CA PRO A 79 2.22 -6.12 9.35
C PRO A 79 3.50 -6.92 9.61
N ILE A 80 3.43 -8.26 9.70
CA ILE A 80 4.62 -9.12 9.79
C ILE A 80 5.48 -9.00 8.53
N VAL A 81 4.88 -9.07 7.32
CA VAL A 81 5.63 -8.92 6.08
C VAL A 81 6.30 -7.54 5.99
N VAL A 82 5.59 -6.47 6.35
CA VAL A 82 6.18 -5.11 6.40
C VAL A 82 7.38 -5.07 7.35
N ALA A 83 7.27 -5.66 8.54
CA ALA A 83 8.37 -5.73 9.49
C ALA A 83 9.57 -6.51 8.92
N VAL A 84 9.33 -7.64 8.25
CA VAL A 84 10.37 -8.46 7.60
C VAL A 84 11.07 -7.67 6.49
N VAL A 85 10.33 -6.92 5.67
CA VAL A 85 10.91 -6.06 4.63
C VAL A 85 11.81 -4.98 5.25
N ILE A 86 11.34 -4.30 6.29
CA ILE A 86 12.13 -3.27 7.00
C ILE A 86 13.40 -3.88 7.59
N VAL A 87 13.29 -5.01 8.29
CA VAL A 87 14.46 -5.71 8.86
C VAL A 87 15.44 -6.13 7.77
N THR A 88 14.94 -6.63 6.64
CA THR A 88 15.78 -7.01 5.49
C THR A 88 16.54 -5.80 4.93
N VAL A 89 15.85 -4.67 4.74
CA VAL A 89 16.50 -3.42 4.30
C VAL A 89 17.59 -2.98 5.29
N VAL A 90 17.32 -3.03 6.59
CA VAL A 90 18.30 -2.68 7.64
C VAL A 90 19.51 -3.63 7.61
N VAL A 91 19.29 -4.94 7.54
CA VAL A 91 20.37 -5.94 7.54
C VAL A 91 21.22 -5.84 6.27
N VAL A 92 20.59 -5.76 5.10
CA VAL A 92 21.30 -5.66 3.81
C VAL A 92 22.07 -4.35 3.71
N SER A 93 21.48 -3.23 4.14
CA SER A 93 22.17 -1.93 4.13
C SER A 93 23.32 -1.86 5.12
N ALA A 94 23.16 -2.42 6.33
CA ALA A 94 24.24 -2.56 7.31
C ALA A 94 25.40 -3.41 6.75
N TRP A 95 25.08 -4.54 6.13
CA TRP A 95 26.06 -5.42 5.49
C TRP A 95 26.79 -4.73 4.33
N ALA A 96 26.05 -4.02 3.48
CA ALA A 96 26.60 -3.24 2.38
C ALA A 96 27.56 -2.15 2.88
N GLY A 97 27.20 -1.47 3.97
CA GLY A 97 28.06 -0.54 4.68
C GLY A 97 29.38 -1.18 5.10
N ILE A 98 29.33 -2.26 5.88
CA ILE A 98 30.51 -2.99 6.37
C ILE A 98 31.43 -3.44 5.21
N ARG A 99 30.86 -3.91 4.10
CA ARG A 99 31.62 -4.48 2.98
C ARG A 99 32.25 -3.43 2.06
N SER A 100 31.80 -2.17 2.13
CA SER A 100 32.21 -1.08 1.24
C SER A 100 33.59 -0.49 1.52
N ARG A 101 34.27 -0.88 2.60
CA ARG A 101 35.63 -0.41 2.93
C ARG A 101 36.66 -0.64 1.83
N ARG A 102 36.55 -1.77 1.12
CA ARG A 102 37.50 -2.13 0.06
C ARG A 102 37.07 -1.61 -1.30
N ARG A 103 35.77 -1.35 -1.49
CA ARG A 103 35.17 -0.93 -2.76
C ARG A 103 33.94 -0.05 -2.44
N PRO A 104 34.09 1.28 -2.36
CA PRO A 104 32.97 2.17 -2.00
C PRO A 104 31.82 2.09 -3.00
N ALA A 105 32.10 1.73 -4.25
CA ALA A 105 31.09 1.48 -5.27
C ALA A 105 30.13 0.32 -4.91
N PHE A 106 30.58 -0.65 -4.10
CA PHE A 106 29.76 -1.81 -3.74
C PHE A 106 28.50 -1.43 -2.97
N GLY A 107 28.62 -0.60 -1.92
CA GLY A 107 27.46 -0.18 -1.14
C GLY A 107 26.49 0.66 -1.96
N ALA A 108 27.00 1.57 -2.80
CA ALA A 108 26.18 2.35 -3.72
C ALA A 108 25.44 1.44 -4.72
N GLN A 109 26.10 0.41 -5.27
CA GLN A 109 25.49 -0.59 -6.15
C GLN A 109 24.35 -1.33 -5.43
N VAL A 110 24.54 -1.76 -4.18
CA VAL A 110 23.47 -2.42 -3.41
C VAL A 110 22.25 -1.51 -3.24
N MET A 111 22.44 -0.22 -2.97
CA MET A 111 21.32 0.74 -2.85
C MET A 111 20.59 0.95 -4.18
N ILE A 112 21.32 1.06 -5.30
CA ILE A 112 20.72 1.16 -6.63
C ILE A 112 19.94 -0.11 -6.97
N VAL A 113 20.51 -1.30 -6.72
CA VAL A 113 19.85 -2.58 -6.94
C VAL A 113 18.57 -2.68 -6.11
N ALA A 114 18.59 -2.27 -4.84
CA ALA A 114 17.39 -2.23 -4.01
C ALA A 114 16.30 -1.30 -4.59
N GLY A 115 16.68 -0.13 -5.11
CA GLY A 115 15.76 0.77 -5.82
C GLY A 115 15.19 0.16 -7.10
N VAL A 116 16.01 -0.55 -7.87
CA VAL A 116 15.58 -1.27 -9.09
C VAL A 116 14.64 -2.43 -8.75
N VAL A 117 14.92 -3.19 -7.68
CA VAL A 117 14.00 -4.24 -7.20
C VAL A 117 12.66 -3.63 -6.80
N GLY A 118 12.65 -2.50 -6.08
CA GLY A 118 11.42 -1.77 -5.77
C GLY A 118 10.70 -1.25 -7.02
N ALA A 119 11.43 -0.82 -8.03
CA ALA A 119 10.88 -0.35 -9.31
C ALA A 119 10.23 -1.49 -10.11
N ILE A 120 10.89 -2.65 -10.18
CA ILE A 120 10.32 -3.86 -10.78
C ILE A 120 9.08 -4.29 -10.00
N ALA A 121 9.13 -4.29 -8.66
CA ALA A 121 7.97 -4.58 -7.83
C ALA A 121 6.79 -3.64 -8.13
N ALA A 122 7.05 -2.35 -8.37
CA ALA A 122 6.02 -1.38 -8.76
C ALA A 122 5.39 -1.72 -10.11
N LEU A 123 6.18 -2.16 -11.09
CA LEU A 123 5.69 -2.57 -12.42
C LEU A 123 4.89 -3.88 -12.40
N LEU A 124 5.16 -4.75 -11.44
CA LEU A 124 4.41 -6.00 -11.28
C LEU A 124 3.04 -5.77 -10.60
N ARG A 125 2.77 -4.56 -10.07
CA ARG A 125 1.49 -4.25 -9.45
C ARG A 125 0.45 -3.84 -10.50
N PRO A 126 -0.83 -4.20 -10.30
CA PRO A 126 -1.92 -3.83 -11.21
C PRO A 126 -2.36 -2.37 -10.98
N VAL A 127 -1.44 -1.42 -11.17
CA VAL A 127 -1.74 0.01 -11.03
C VAL A 127 -1.45 0.69 -12.36
N ASP A 128 -2.45 1.35 -12.95
CA ASP A 128 -2.38 2.02 -14.26
C ASP A 128 -1.55 3.32 -14.20
N SER A 129 -0.26 3.21 -13.87
CA SER A 129 0.64 4.36 -13.81
C SER A 129 2.02 4.03 -14.36
N VAL A 130 2.37 4.61 -15.50
CA VAL A 130 3.72 4.56 -16.08
C VAL A 130 4.79 5.19 -15.17
N LEU A 131 4.36 6.01 -14.21
CA LEU A 131 5.24 6.68 -13.26
C LEU A 131 5.50 5.84 -12.00
N ALA A 132 4.81 4.71 -11.82
CA ALA A 132 4.92 3.85 -10.63
C ALA A 132 6.38 3.52 -10.20
N PRO A 133 7.35 3.33 -11.12
CA PRO A 133 8.74 3.04 -10.74
C PRO A 133 9.50 4.22 -10.11
N ILE A 134 9.06 5.46 -10.34
CA ILE A 134 9.84 6.67 -10.03
C ILE A 134 10.21 6.77 -8.54
N PRO A 135 9.28 6.63 -7.58
CA PRO A 135 9.61 6.73 -6.17
C PRO A 135 10.66 5.71 -5.70
N ALA A 136 10.61 4.47 -6.21
CA ALA A 136 11.56 3.42 -5.85
C ALA A 136 12.96 3.66 -6.45
N LEU A 137 13.02 4.07 -7.72
CA LEU A 137 14.29 4.44 -8.36
C LEU A 137 14.95 5.64 -7.67
N ALA A 138 14.15 6.67 -7.35
CA ALA A 138 14.61 7.83 -6.61
C ALA A 138 15.10 7.48 -5.21
N ALA A 139 14.44 6.55 -4.51
CA ALA A 139 14.90 6.06 -3.22
C ALA A 139 16.28 5.39 -3.31
N GLY A 140 16.48 4.49 -4.27
CA GLY A 140 17.77 3.84 -4.50
C GLY A 140 18.88 4.83 -4.86
N LEU A 141 18.59 5.79 -5.76
CA LEU A 141 19.54 6.82 -6.17
C LEU A 141 19.91 7.76 -5.02
N ALA A 142 18.94 8.24 -4.26
CA ALA A 142 19.15 9.10 -3.11
C ALA A 142 19.98 8.40 -2.02
N ALA A 143 19.68 7.13 -1.73
CA ALA A 143 20.47 6.30 -0.83
C ALA A 143 21.91 6.14 -1.33
N ALA A 144 22.11 5.83 -2.61
CA ALA A 144 23.44 5.67 -3.19
C ALA A 144 24.28 6.96 -3.13
N ILE A 145 23.67 8.12 -3.43
CA ILE A 145 24.33 9.43 -3.35
C ILE A 145 24.70 9.76 -1.90
N ALA A 146 23.76 9.61 -0.96
CA ALA A 146 24.01 9.85 0.46
C ALA A 146 25.12 8.94 1.00
N PHE A 147 25.10 7.66 0.63
CA PHE A 147 26.13 6.70 1.00
C PHE A 147 27.51 7.09 0.48
N MET A 148 27.63 7.43 -0.82
CA MET A 148 28.89 7.85 -1.41
C MET A 148 29.42 9.15 -0.80
N LEU A 149 28.54 10.11 -0.48
CA LEU A 149 28.93 11.36 0.17
C LEU A 149 29.48 11.11 1.57
N MET A 150 28.81 10.29 2.39
CA MET A 150 29.30 9.91 3.72
C MET A 150 30.63 9.15 3.64
N MET A 151 30.80 8.24 2.67
CA MET A 151 32.05 7.49 2.46
C MET A 151 33.21 8.39 1.97
N ARG A 152 32.92 9.42 1.17
CA ARG A 152 33.94 10.42 0.77
C ARG A 152 34.37 11.28 1.94
N LEU A 153 33.44 11.67 2.81
CA LEU A 153 33.74 12.43 4.03
C LEU A 153 34.48 11.59 5.07
N SER A 154 34.32 10.27 5.06
CA SER A 154 35.00 9.34 5.97
C SER A 154 36.45 9.02 5.60
N SER A 155 36.79 9.16 4.31
CA SER A 155 38.07 8.72 3.76
C SER A 155 39.00 9.91 3.52
N ARG A 156 39.84 10.26 4.50
CA ARG A 156 41.00 11.15 4.31
C ARG A 156 42.29 10.35 4.45
N GLN A 157 43.15 10.41 3.43
CA GLN A 157 44.52 9.91 3.54
C GLN A 157 45.35 10.96 4.28
N VAL A 158 45.91 10.59 5.43
CA VAL A 158 46.95 11.38 6.08
C VAL A 158 48.28 10.82 5.61
N VAL A 159 49.02 11.62 4.83
CA VAL A 159 50.42 11.33 4.53
C VAL A 159 51.24 11.91 5.66
N THR A 160 51.71 11.06 6.56
CA THR A 160 52.70 11.46 7.57
C THR A 160 54.06 11.46 6.87
N ILE A 161 54.59 12.65 6.56
CA ILE A 161 55.99 12.79 6.14
C ILE A 161 56.81 12.91 7.44
N THR A 162 57.47 11.82 7.81
CA THR A 162 58.57 11.83 8.79
C THR A 162 59.84 11.51 8.02
N ASP A 163 60.89 12.30 8.26
CA ASP A 163 62.18 12.13 7.60
C ASP A 163 62.69 10.68 7.72
N ASP A 164 63.09 10.12 6.57
CA ASP A 164 63.83 8.89 6.33
C ASP A 164 63.23 7.50 6.59
N VAL A 165 61.91 7.34 6.73
CA VAL A 165 61.27 6.00 6.58
C VAL A 165 60.03 6.07 5.71
N VAL A 166 60.03 5.33 4.58
CA VAL A 166 58.86 5.11 3.71
C VAL A 166 57.72 4.57 4.55
N SER A 167 56.80 5.45 4.94
CA SER A 167 55.63 5.09 5.73
C SER A 167 54.46 4.80 4.78
N GLU A 168 53.85 3.62 4.91
CA GLU A 168 52.63 3.32 4.16
C GLU A 168 51.52 4.34 4.50
N PRO A 169 50.75 4.83 3.50
CA PRO A 169 49.66 5.75 3.76
C PRO A 169 48.64 5.12 4.70
N GLN A 170 48.50 5.66 5.91
CA GLN A 170 47.49 5.21 6.86
C GLN A 170 46.17 5.94 6.59
N LEU A 171 45.12 5.16 6.32
CA LEU A 171 43.75 5.67 6.25
C LEU A 171 43.29 5.99 7.66
N VAL A 172 43.21 7.29 8.01
CA VAL A 172 42.66 7.74 9.29
C VAL A 172 41.22 8.18 9.05
N VAL A 173 40.28 7.50 9.70
CA VAL A 173 38.85 7.85 9.62
C VAL A 173 38.61 9.15 10.39
N ASP A 174 38.21 10.21 9.69
CA ASP A 174 37.81 11.48 10.31
C ASP A 174 36.44 11.33 10.97
N ARG A 175 36.44 10.97 12.26
CA ARG A 175 35.20 10.77 13.03
C ARG A 175 34.30 12.01 13.02
N ARG A 176 34.86 13.22 12.97
CA ARG A 176 34.08 14.46 13.00
C ARG A 176 33.41 14.69 11.64
N GLY A 177 34.13 14.50 10.54
CA GLY A 177 33.57 14.56 9.19
C GLY A 177 32.46 13.53 8.96
N VAL A 178 32.65 12.31 9.46
CA VAL A 178 31.63 11.24 9.41
C VAL A 178 30.37 11.60 10.19
N LEU A 179 30.52 12.03 11.44
CA LEU A 179 29.37 12.38 12.28
C LEU A 179 28.61 13.59 11.74
N LEU A 180 29.30 14.58 11.15
CA LEU A 180 28.66 15.71 10.49
C LEU A 180 27.91 15.29 9.22
N GLY A 181 28.50 14.42 8.40
CA GLY A 181 27.85 13.85 7.22
C GLY A 181 26.59 13.04 7.57
N MET A 182 26.70 12.16 8.57
CA MET A 182 25.57 11.41 9.10
C MET A 182 24.50 12.34 9.70
N GLY A 183 24.89 13.35 10.47
CA GLY A 183 23.96 14.34 11.01
C GLY A 183 23.19 15.08 9.91
N GLY A 184 23.87 15.50 8.85
CA GLY A 184 23.23 16.14 7.69
C GLY A 184 22.23 15.23 6.99
N VAL A 185 22.61 13.98 6.67
CA VAL A 185 21.72 12.99 6.04
C VAL A 185 20.51 12.69 6.93
N ALA A 186 20.72 12.55 8.25
CA ALA A 186 19.65 12.30 9.21
C ALA A 186 18.66 13.47 9.27
N ILE A 187 19.14 14.72 9.29
CA ILE A 187 18.29 15.92 9.32
C ILE A 187 17.46 16.02 8.05
N VAL A 188 18.08 15.90 6.86
CA VAL A 188 17.36 16.01 5.59
C VAL A 188 16.38 14.84 5.43
N GLY A 189 16.78 13.63 5.82
CA GLY A 189 15.90 12.46 5.80
C GLY A 189 14.69 12.63 6.73
N ALA A 190 14.91 13.12 7.95
CA ALA A 190 13.83 13.41 8.89
C ALA A 190 12.90 14.50 8.36
N ALA A 191 13.44 15.57 7.74
CA ALA A 191 12.64 16.61 7.11
C ALA A 191 11.83 16.08 5.92
N ALA A 192 12.43 15.25 5.06
CA ALA A 192 11.73 14.63 3.93
C ALA A 192 10.59 13.71 4.42
N PHE A 193 10.85 12.89 5.44
CA PHE A 193 9.85 12.05 6.06
C PHE A 193 8.75 12.86 6.74
N ALA A 194 9.10 13.91 7.48
CA ALA A 194 8.14 14.80 8.12
C ALA A 194 7.27 15.54 7.09
N SER A 195 7.84 15.99 5.97
CA SER A 195 7.10 16.58 4.85
C SER A 195 6.18 15.57 4.19
N ALA A 196 6.64 14.34 3.95
CA ALA A 196 5.80 13.28 3.40
C ALA A 196 4.62 12.98 4.33
N ARG A 197 4.89 12.89 5.64
CA ARG A 197 3.86 12.75 6.67
C ARG A 197 2.92 13.95 6.68
N TRP A 198 3.42 15.17 6.65
CA TRP A 198 2.59 16.38 6.63
C TRP A 198 1.66 16.39 5.41
N ILE A 199 2.16 16.11 4.21
CA ILE A 199 1.35 16.01 2.98
C ILE A 199 0.26 14.95 3.14
N THR A 200 0.62 13.75 3.60
CA THR A 200 -0.31 12.62 3.76
C THR A 200 -1.27 12.75 4.95
N THR A 201 -0.94 13.59 5.95
CA THR A 201 -1.81 13.88 7.11
C THR A 201 -2.68 15.12 6.92
N GLN A 202 -2.24 16.10 6.11
CA GLN A 202 -3.08 17.21 5.64
C GLN A 202 -4.27 16.66 4.85
N SER A 203 -4.04 15.60 4.07
CA SER A 203 -5.10 14.73 3.54
C SER A 203 -5.69 13.84 4.62
N SER A 204 -6.31 14.44 5.64
CA SER A 204 -6.98 13.64 6.66
C SER A 204 -8.33 13.20 6.11
N ALA A 205 -8.35 12.03 5.48
CA ALA A 205 -9.58 11.28 5.22
C ALA A 205 -10.47 11.23 6.47
N VAL A 206 -9.86 11.22 7.68
CA VAL A 206 -10.55 11.39 8.97
C VAL A 206 -11.27 12.73 9.08
N ALA A 207 -10.63 13.88 8.87
CA ALA A 207 -11.33 15.16 8.97
C ALA A 207 -12.34 15.33 7.83
N SER A 208 -12.01 14.87 6.62
CA SER A 208 -12.95 14.82 5.50
C SER A 208 -14.21 14.03 5.88
N ARG A 209 -14.05 12.83 6.45
CA ARG A 209 -15.15 12.00 6.97
C ARG A 209 -15.94 12.72 8.06
N LEU A 210 -15.28 13.31 9.05
CA LEU A 210 -15.94 14.03 10.15
C LEU A 210 -16.69 15.27 9.68
N SER A 211 -16.25 15.90 8.59
CA SER A 211 -16.92 17.04 7.96
C SER A 211 -18.02 16.65 6.97
N THR A 212 -18.14 15.35 6.65
CA THR A 212 -19.11 14.87 5.67
C THR A 212 -20.51 14.86 6.27
N LEU A 213 -21.40 15.64 5.67
CA LEU A 213 -22.83 15.62 5.96
C LEU A 213 -23.53 14.70 4.96
N LEU A 214 -24.17 13.65 5.45
CA LEU A 214 -24.94 12.75 4.61
C LEU A 214 -26.23 13.42 4.13
N PRO A 215 -26.58 13.31 2.83
CA PRO A 215 -27.89 13.73 2.35
C PRO A 215 -29.02 12.92 2.99
N ALA A 216 -30.20 13.52 3.11
CA ALA A 216 -31.38 12.78 3.49
C ALA A 216 -31.73 11.74 2.40
N PRO A 217 -32.12 10.51 2.77
CA PRO A 217 -32.57 9.52 1.79
C PRO A 217 -33.89 9.96 1.14
N ALA A 218 -33.95 9.84 -0.18
CA ALA A 218 -35.20 9.94 -0.95
C ALA A 218 -36.13 8.76 -0.65
N GLU A 219 -35.56 7.58 -0.37
CA GLU A 219 -36.26 6.40 0.08
C GLU A 219 -35.65 5.93 1.41
N ALA A 220 -36.24 6.35 2.52
CA ALA A 220 -35.81 5.97 3.86
C ALA A 220 -36.41 4.62 4.25
N LEU A 221 -35.63 3.76 4.91
CA LEU A 221 -36.15 2.54 5.49
C LEU A 221 -36.76 2.83 6.88
N PRO A 222 -37.85 2.13 7.25
CA PRO A 222 -38.39 2.25 8.59
C PRO A 222 -37.37 1.79 9.65
N ALA A 223 -37.60 2.22 10.89
CA ALA A 223 -36.87 1.68 12.02
C ALA A 223 -37.10 0.16 12.11
N LEU A 224 -36.07 -0.57 12.53
CA LEU A 224 -36.17 -2.02 12.68
C LEU A 224 -37.20 -2.39 13.77
N PRO A 225 -37.98 -3.46 13.57
CA PRO A 225 -38.88 -3.97 14.58
C PRO A 225 -38.15 -4.29 15.89
N ALA A 226 -38.81 -4.06 17.02
CA ALA A 226 -38.29 -4.50 18.31
C ALA A 226 -38.11 -6.03 18.32
N GLY A 227 -36.97 -6.51 18.84
CA GLY A 227 -36.68 -7.95 18.93
C GLY A 227 -36.27 -8.61 17.61
N VAL A 228 -35.85 -7.84 16.59
CA VAL A 228 -35.36 -8.39 15.30
C VAL A 228 -34.14 -9.32 15.46
N GLN A 229 -33.35 -9.15 16.54
CA GLN A 229 -32.24 -10.04 16.86
C GLN A 229 -32.77 -11.38 17.37
N ALA A 230 -32.50 -12.47 16.65
CA ALA A 230 -32.81 -13.80 17.14
C ALA A 230 -31.97 -14.14 18.40
N PRO A 231 -32.56 -14.79 19.41
CA PRO A 231 -31.92 -15.10 20.69
C PRO A 231 -31.01 -16.34 20.59
N VAL A 232 -30.20 -16.43 19.53
CA VAL A 232 -29.25 -17.52 19.30
C VAL A 232 -27.86 -17.07 19.75
N PRO A 233 -27.18 -17.82 20.65
CA PRO A 233 -25.82 -17.49 21.06
C PRO A 233 -24.88 -17.37 19.85
N ASN A 234 -24.00 -16.37 19.88
CA ASN A 234 -23.02 -16.08 18.83
C ASN A 234 -23.63 -15.77 17.45
N MET A 235 -24.93 -15.48 17.37
CA MET A 235 -25.50 -15.00 16.11
C MET A 235 -24.97 -13.61 15.79
N THR A 236 -24.54 -13.41 14.54
CA THR A 236 -24.18 -12.09 14.02
C THR A 236 -25.29 -11.08 14.35
N PRO A 237 -24.97 -9.89 14.88
CA PRO A 237 -25.96 -8.86 15.12
C PRO A 237 -26.71 -8.50 13.83
N PHE A 238 -28.03 -8.34 13.91
CA PHE A 238 -28.87 -7.94 12.79
C PHE A 238 -28.40 -6.60 12.21
N VAL A 239 -27.98 -5.67 13.07
CA VAL A 239 -27.16 -4.52 12.64
C VAL A 239 -25.81 -4.68 13.31
N THR A 240 -24.80 -5.03 12.53
CA THR A 240 -23.42 -5.10 12.98
C THR A 240 -22.91 -3.67 13.20
N PRO A 241 -22.43 -3.32 14.41
CA PRO A 241 -21.81 -2.02 14.66
C PRO A 241 -20.68 -1.76 13.66
N SER A 242 -20.54 -0.53 13.18
CA SER A 242 -19.58 -0.22 12.11
C SER A 242 -18.12 -0.47 12.49
N ALA A 243 -17.79 -0.45 13.79
CA ALA A 243 -16.46 -0.77 14.31
C ALA A 243 -16.17 -2.29 14.37
N ASP A 244 -17.23 -3.11 14.44
CA ASP A 244 -17.15 -4.57 14.54
C ASP A 244 -17.41 -5.25 13.18
N PHE A 245 -17.74 -4.47 12.15
CA PHE A 245 -17.98 -5.01 10.82
C PHE A 245 -16.67 -5.57 10.26
N TYR A 246 -16.71 -6.82 9.79
CA TYR A 246 -15.49 -7.52 9.40
C TYR A 246 -14.73 -6.79 8.29
N ARG A 247 -13.39 -6.87 8.35
CA ARG A 247 -12.49 -6.21 7.40
C ARG A 247 -11.65 -7.23 6.66
N ILE A 248 -11.89 -7.34 5.35
CA ILE A 248 -11.01 -8.01 4.39
C ILE A 248 -10.59 -6.98 3.33
N ASP A 249 -9.30 -6.95 3.01
CA ASP A 249 -8.72 -6.20 1.89
C ASP A 249 -7.38 -6.82 1.49
N THR A 250 -6.87 -6.42 0.33
CA THR A 250 -5.52 -6.72 -0.16
C THR A 250 -4.52 -5.61 0.21
N ALA A 251 -5.00 -4.38 0.44
CA ALA A 251 -4.19 -3.23 0.81
C ALA A 251 -3.33 -3.46 2.07
N VAL A 252 -2.03 -3.18 2.00
CA VAL A 252 -1.15 -3.25 3.18
C VAL A 252 -1.36 -2.01 4.06
N ILE A 253 -1.53 -0.85 3.43
CA ILE A 253 -1.95 0.39 4.08
C ILE A 253 -3.33 0.78 3.57
N THR A 254 -4.28 1.05 4.48
CA THR A 254 -5.63 1.52 4.12
C THR A 254 -5.54 2.86 3.35
N PRO A 255 -6.14 2.96 2.14
CA PRO A 255 -6.24 4.22 1.41
C PRO A 255 -6.87 5.33 2.26
N GLN A 256 -6.21 6.49 2.28
CA GLN A 256 -6.69 7.71 2.94
C GLN A 256 -7.18 8.67 1.86
N VAL A 257 -8.47 8.57 1.51
CA VAL A 257 -9.06 9.36 0.43
C VAL A 257 -9.91 10.50 1.02
N GLU A 258 -9.63 11.74 0.62
CA GLU A 258 -10.53 12.85 0.89
C GLU A 258 -11.73 12.81 -0.07
N ALA A 259 -12.92 13.13 0.43
CA ALA A 259 -14.13 13.14 -0.38
C ALA A 259 -14.04 14.07 -1.60
N LYS A 260 -13.38 15.23 -1.46
CA LYS A 260 -13.24 16.22 -2.54
C LYS A 260 -12.37 15.75 -3.71
N ASP A 261 -11.43 14.83 -3.45
CA ASP A 261 -10.47 14.34 -4.44
C ASP A 261 -10.95 13.05 -5.11
N TRP A 262 -12.06 12.49 -4.62
CA TRP A 262 -12.64 11.28 -5.17
C TRP A 262 -13.44 11.56 -6.45
N SER A 263 -13.23 10.69 -7.44
CA SER A 263 -14.02 10.62 -8.66
C SER A 263 -14.17 9.18 -9.13
N LEU A 264 -15.23 8.91 -9.90
CA LEU A 264 -15.53 7.62 -10.49
C LEU A 264 -15.73 7.76 -12.00
N THR A 265 -14.96 6.99 -12.77
CA THR A 265 -15.05 6.93 -14.23
C THR A 265 -15.82 5.69 -14.69
N PHE A 266 -16.77 5.90 -15.60
CA PHE A 266 -17.48 4.85 -16.33
C PHE A 266 -16.94 4.79 -17.75
N ASP A 267 -16.39 3.63 -18.15
CA ASP A 267 -15.76 3.46 -19.47
C ASP A 267 -15.81 1.99 -19.98
N GLY A 268 -14.99 1.66 -20.98
CA GLY A 268 -14.99 0.38 -21.67
C GLY A 268 -16.01 0.34 -22.81
N MET A 269 -16.78 -0.74 -22.88
CA MET A 269 -17.83 -0.98 -23.89
C MET A 269 -19.11 -0.20 -23.54
N VAL A 270 -19.01 1.13 -23.57
CA VAL A 270 -20.10 2.07 -23.29
C VAL A 270 -20.18 3.14 -24.37
N ARG A 271 -21.39 3.57 -24.71
CA ARG A 271 -21.60 4.61 -25.74
C ARG A 271 -21.12 5.99 -25.32
N ARG A 272 -21.16 6.31 -24.03
CA ARG A 272 -20.87 7.64 -23.47
C ARG A 272 -20.01 7.51 -22.21
N PRO A 273 -18.69 7.35 -22.33
CA PRO A 273 -17.82 7.33 -21.16
C PRO A 273 -17.87 8.69 -20.44
N TYR A 274 -17.89 8.68 -19.11
CA TYR A 274 -17.94 9.89 -18.31
C TYR A 274 -17.40 9.67 -16.90
N THR A 275 -17.11 10.77 -16.21
CA THR A 275 -16.63 10.76 -14.82
C THR A 275 -17.60 11.57 -13.95
N ILE A 276 -17.82 11.12 -12.72
CA ILE A 276 -18.55 11.85 -11.68
C ILE A 276 -17.62 12.16 -10.51
N THR A 277 -17.81 13.32 -9.89
CA THR A 277 -17.13 13.67 -8.64
C THR A 277 -17.98 13.27 -7.43
N TYR A 278 -17.40 13.29 -6.23
CA TYR A 278 -18.18 13.08 -5.00
C TYR A 278 -19.30 14.12 -4.85
N ALA A 279 -19.04 15.37 -5.24
CA ALA A 279 -20.03 16.45 -5.22
C ALA A 279 -21.19 16.22 -6.20
N ASP A 280 -20.95 15.51 -7.32
CA ASP A 280 -22.03 15.12 -8.24
C ASP A 280 -22.85 13.97 -7.66
N LEU A 281 -22.19 13.00 -7.02
CA LEU A 281 -22.86 11.88 -6.35
C LEU A 281 -23.82 12.38 -5.26
N LEU A 282 -23.41 13.36 -4.44
CA LEU A 282 -24.26 13.95 -3.39
C LEU A 282 -25.54 14.64 -3.91
N LYS A 283 -25.61 14.98 -5.20
CA LYS A 283 -26.81 15.58 -5.83
C LYS A 283 -27.79 14.53 -6.33
N MET A 284 -27.41 13.26 -6.33
CA MET A 284 -28.24 12.16 -6.83
C MET A 284 -29.18 11.65 -5.73
N PRO A 285 -30.32 11.03 -6.09
CA PRO A 285 -31.20 10.39 -5.11
C PRO A 285 -30.44 9.34 -4.29
N MET A 286 -30.55 9.45 -2.97
CA MET A 286 -29.99 8.49 -2.02
C MET A 286 -31.10 7.55 -1.53
N VAL A 287 -30.80 6.26 -1.40
CA VAL A 287 -31.71 5.25 -0.85
C VAL A 287 -31.06 4.53 0.31
N GLU A 288 -31.88 4.10 1.27
CA GLU A 288 -31.44 3.19 2.32
C GLU A 288 -31.72 1.74 1.93
N ARG A 289 -30.73 0.87 2.18
CA ARG A 289 -30.87 -0.58 2.04
C ARG A 289 -30.19 -1.28 3.21
N ASP A 290 -30.89 -2.20 3.87
CA ASP A 290 -30.29 -3.11 4.84
C ASP A 290 -29.70 -4.29 4.06
N VAL A 291 -28.36 -4.35 3.97
CA VAL A 291 -27.65 -5.33 3.14
C VAL A 291 -26.59 -6.04 3.95
N THR A 292 -26.60 -7.37 3.86
CA THR A 292 -25.55 -8.24 4.40
C THR A 292 -24.43 -8.35 3.39
N ILE A 293 -23.20 -8.15 3.84
CA ILE A 293 -22.00 -8.50 3.09
C ILE A 293 -21.34 -9.69 3.78
N MET A 294 -20.96 -10.69 3.00
CA MET A 294 -20.27 -11.89 3.48
C MET A 294 -19.03 -12.16 2.62
N CYS A 295 -17.95 -12.59 3.25
CA CYS A 295 -16.78 -13.11 2.57
C CYS A 295 -17.04 -14.52 2.05
N VAL A 296 -16.52 -14.87 0.88
CA VAL A 296 -16.56 -16.25 0.35
C VAL A 296 -15.85 -17.23 1.27
N SER A 297 -14.85 -16.76 2.01
CA SER A 297 -14.09 -17.56 2.98
C SER A 297 -14.75 -17.67 4.35
N ASN A 298 -15.98 -17.17 4.53
CA ASN A 298 -16.65 -17.26 5.82
C ASN A 298 -17.04 -18.72 6.12
N PRO A 299 -16.49 -19.37 7.18
CA PRO A 299 -16.91 -20.71 7.55
C PRO A 299 -18.32 -20.70 8.15
N ILE A 300 -18.90 -21.90 8.32
CA ILE A 300 -20.16 -22.05 9.07
C ILE A 300 -19.94 -21.56 10.50
N GLY A 301 -20.73 -20.57 10.92
CA GLY A 301 -20.59 -19.92 12.23
C GLY A 301 -19.40 -18.96 12.34
N GLY A 302 -18.78 -18.58 11.21
CA GLY A 302 -17.70 -17.62 11.16
C GLY A 302 -18.13 -16.16 11.34
N ASP A 303 -17.15 -15.28 11.43
CA ASP A 303 -17.27 -13.85 11.71
C ASP A 303 -17.02 -12.96 10.48
N LEU A 304 -16.79 -13.53 9.29
CA LEU A 304 -16.57 -12.79 8.04
C LEU A 304 -17.89 -12.46 7.34
N ILE A 305 -18.87 -11.99 8.12
CA ILE A 305 -20.21 -11.62 7.70
C ILE A 305 -20.72 -10.47 8.57
N GLY A 306 -21.40 -9.51 7.97
CA GLY A 306 -22.03 -8.42 8.70
C GLY A 306 -23.21 -7.82 7.93
N ASN A 307 -24.21 -7.33 8.65
CA ASN A 307 -25.36 -6.65 8.09
C ASN A 307 -25.41 -5.20 8.58
N ALA A 308 -25.63 -4.27 7.67
CA ALA A 308 -25.66 -2.84 7.97
C ALA A 308 -26.71 -2.13 7.14
N ARG A 309 -27.14 -0.96 7.63
CA ARG A 309 -27.94 -0.02 6.85
C ARG A 309 -27.02 0.83 6.01
N TRP A 310 -27.12 0.72 4.69
CA TRP A 310 -26.30 1.46 3.74
C TRP A 310 -27.09 2.62 3.15
N LEU A 311 -26.43 3.77 2.99
CA LEU A 311 -26.96 4.94 2.30
C LEU A 311 -26.15 5.16 1.02
N GLY A 312 -26.82 5.17 -0.12
CA GLY A 312 -26.15 5.32 -1.41
C GLY A 312 -27.07 5.63 -2.58
N THR A 313 -26.46 5.86 -3.74
CA THR A 313 -27.16 6.06 -5.02
C THR A 313 -27.27 4.75 -5.79
N PRO A 314 -28.45 4.39 -6.33
CA PRO A 314 -28.58 3.25 -7.24
C PRO A 314 -27.63 3.34 -8.43
N LEU A 315 -26.93 2.24 -8.74
CA LEU A 315 -25.92 2.20 -9.80
C LEU A 315 -26.55 2.08 -11.19
N LEU A 316 -27.74 1.47 -11.34
CA LEU A 316 -28.36 1.24 -12.65
C LEU A 316 -28.58 2.51 -13.49
N PRO A 317 -29.12 3.63 -12.95
CA PRO A 317 -29.28 4.86 -13.72
C PRO A 317 -27.95 5.46 -14.21
N LEU A 318 -26.85 5.23 -13.48
CA LEU A 318 -25.51 5.66 -13.88
C LEU A 318 -24.98 4.82 -15.04
N LEU A 319 -25.25 3.51 -15.03
CA LEU A 319 -24.90 2.60 -16.12
C LEU A 319 -25.75 2.88 -17.37
N GLU A 320 -27.04 3.17 -17.21
CA GLU A 320 -27.93 3.58 -18.31
C GLU A 320 -27.45 4.89 -18.97
N ARG A 321 -26.98 5.84 -18.15
CA ARG A 321 -26.34 7.07 -18.65
C ARG A 321 -25.10 6.76 -19.48
N ALA A 322 -24.23 5.85 -19.02
CA ALA A 322 -23.08 5.40 -19.82
C ALA A 322 -23.52 4.74 -21.13
N GLY A 323 -24.61 3.97 -21.06
CA GLY A 323 -25.18 3.24 -22.18
C GLY A 323 -24.32 2.03 -22.54
N ILE A 324 -24.32 1.01 -21.68
CA ILE A 324 -23.63 -0.28 -21.88
C ILE A 324 -23.97 -0.85 -23.26
N GLU A 325 -22.95 -1.29 -23.98
CA GLU A 325 -23.10 -1.90 -25.30
C GLU A 325 -23.43 -3.39 -25.21
N SER A 326 -23.96 -3.93 -26.31
CA SER A 326 -24.21 -5.37 -26.44
C SER A 326 -22.90 -6.17 -26.34
N GLY A 327 -22.93 -7.31 -25.66
CA GLY A 327 -21.78 -8.22 -25.56
C GLY A 327 -20.94 -8.05 -24.29
N VAL A 328 -21.28 -7.08 -23.43
CA VAL A 328 -20.72 -6.97 -22.08
C VAL A 328 -21.27 -8.08 -21.20
N ASP A 329 -20.40 -8.78 -20.48
CA ASP A 329 -20.77 -9.85 -19.54
C ASP A 329 -20.27 -9.59 -18.10
N GLN A 330 -19.43 -8.56 -17.90
CA GLN A 330 -19.01 -8.09 -16.58
C GLN A 330 -18.85 -6.57 -16.46
N LEU A 331 -19.03 -6.08 -15.23
CA LEU A 331 -18.54 -4.79 -14.79
C LEU A 331 -17.25 -5.00 -13.99
N LEU A 332 -16.13 -4.56 -14.56
CA LEU A 332 -14.84 -4.55 -13.87
C LEU A 332 -14.71 -3.25 -13.09
N SER A 333 -14.80 -3.33 -11.77
CA SER A 333 -14.60 -2.18 -10.90
C SER A 333 -13.18 -2.14 -10.34
N THR A 334 -12.58 -0.95 -10.28
CA THR A 334 -11.21 -0.73 -9.82
C THR A 334 -11.20 0.16 -8.59
N SER A 335 -10.48 -0.26 -7.56
CA SER A 335 -10.16 0.53 -6.37
C SER A 335 -8.95 1.43 -6.62
N ILE A 336 -8.82 2.52 -5.85
CA ILE A 336 -7.69 3.46 -5.94
C ILE A 336 -6.31 2.80 -5.75
N ASP A 337 -6.24 1.66 -5.05
CA ASP A 337 -5.02 0.88 -4.81
C ASP A 337 -4.69 -0.12 -5.94
N GLY A 338 -5.50 -0.15 -7.00
CA GLY A 338 -5.36 -1.03 -8.16
C GLY A 338 -6.08 -2.38 -8.03
N TRP A 339 -6.76 -2.65 -6.92
CA TRP A 339 -7.54 -3.88 -6.80
C TRP A 339 -8.74 -3.87 -7.75
N THR A 340 -8.90 -4.93 -8.54
CA THR A 340 -10.01 -5.08 -9.49
C THR A 340 -10.98 -6.19 -9.08
N CYS A 341 -12.27 -5.91 -9.26
CA CYS A 341 -13.38 -6.79 -8.93
C CYS A 341 -14.25 -6.99 -10.16
N SER A 342 -14.51 -8.24 -10.52
CA SER A 342 -15.45 -8.59 -11.56
C SER A 342 -16.83 -8.82 -10.97
N THR A 343 -17.81 -8.06 -11.45
CA THR A 343 -19.22 -8.25 -11.10
C THR A 343 -19.99 -8.71 -12.34
N PRO A 344 -20.76 -9.82 -12.27
CA PRO A 344 -21.56 -10.28 -13.40
C PRO A 344 -22.63 -9.26 -13.77
N LEU A 345 -22.87 -9.09 -15.07
CA LEU A 345 -23.99 -8.28 -15.55
C LEU A 345 -25.33 -9.03 -15.41
N ASP A 346 -25.31 -10.36 -15.45
CA ASP A 346 -26.48 -11.20 -15.23
C ASP A 346 -26.96 -11.09 -13.78
N GLY A 347 -28.28 -10.89 -13.60
CA GLY A 347 -28.90 -10.65 -12.28
C GLY A 347 -28.58 -9.29 -11.64
N LEU A 348 -27.80 -8.43 -12.30
CA LEU A 348 -27.37 -7.16 -11.72
C LEU A 348 -28.54 -6.21 -11.48
N ALA A 349 -29.54 -6.19 -12.37
CA ALA A 349 -30.68 -5.30 -12.22
C ALA A 349 -31.53 -5.68 -10.99
N GLU A 350 -31.75 -6.97 -10.80
CA GLU A 350 -32.51 -7.57 -9.70
C GLU A 350 -31.79 -7.41 -8.36
N ALA A 351 -30.46 -7.37 -8.36
CA ALA A 351 -29.66 -7.19 -7.16
C ALA A 351 -29.72 -5.78 -6.57
N GLU A 352 -30.21 -4.77 -7.31
CA GLU A 352 -30.23 -3.36 -6.88
C GLU A 352 -28.86 -2.82 -6.41
N PRO A 353 -27.84 -2.78 -7.28
CA PRO A 353 -26.49 -2.34 -6.93
C PRO A 353 -26.45 -0.86 -6.52
N LEU A 354 -25.55 -0.52 -5.60
CA LEU A 354 -25.42 0.80 -4.99
C LEU A 354 -23.98 1.32 -5.03
N LEU A 355 -23.83 2.63 -5.22
CA LEU A 355 -22.66 3.39 -4.79
C LEU A 355 -22.98 4.02 -3.43
N VAL A 356 -22.39 3.49 -2.36
CA VAL A 356 -22.73 3.89 -0.99
C VAL A 356 -21.70 4.84 -0.42
N ILE A 357 -22.19 5.77 0.40
CA ILE A 357 -21.41 6.83 1.07
C ILE A 357 -21.62 6.83 2.59
N GLY A 358 -22.65 6.14 3.08
CA GLY A 358 -22.98 6.03 4.49
C GLY A 358 -23.22 4.58 4.93
N MET A 359 -22.93 4.31 6.19
CA MET A 359 -23.10 3.04 6.87
C MET A 359 -23.62 3.28 8.28
N ASN A 360 -24.75 2.68 8.63
CA ASN A 360 -25.42 2.79 9.92
C ASN A 360 -25.67 4.25 10.34
N GLY A 361 -26.03 5.12 9.39
CA GLY A 361 -26.33 6.54 9.64
C GLY A 361 -25.11 7.46 9.75
N GLU A 362 -23.89 6.93 9.64
CA GLU A 362 -22.66 7.72 9.61
C GLU A 362 -21.98 7.65 8.24
N PRO A 363 -21.15 8.65 7.87
CA PRO A 363 -20.25 8.52 6.74
C PRO A 363 -19.40 7.25 6.86
N LEU A 364 -19.17 6.57 5.74
CA LEU A 364 -18.39 5.32 5.69
C LEU A 364 -17.14 5.41 6.56
N PRO A 365 -16.84 4.40 7.40
CA PRO A 365 -15.54 4.28 8.01
C PRO A 365 -14.45 4.19 6.94
N ILE A 366 -13.26 4.71 7.23
CA ILE A 366 -12.14 4.71 6.27
C ILE A 366 -11.80 3.30 5.80
N ASP A 367 -11.72 2.36 6.74
CA ASP A 367 -11.44 0.94 6.49
C ASP A 367 -12.52 0.21 5.68
N HIS A 368 -13.73 0.79 5.61
CA HIS A 368 -14.87 0.27 4.85
C HIS A 368 -15.12 1.02 3.54
N GLY A 369 -14.15 1.80 3.06
CA GLY A 369 -14.19 2.36 1.71
C GLY A 369 -14.61 3.83 1.63
N PHE A 370 -14.48 4.62 2.70
CA PHE A 370 -14.67 6.07 2.59
C PHE A 370 -13.80 6.67 1.46
N PRO A 371 -14.34 7.54 0.59
CA PRO A 371 -15.67 8.15 0.67
C PRO A 371 -16.79 7.36 -0.04
N VAL A 372 -16.45 6.45 -0.94
CA VAL A 372 -17.44 5.69 -1.74
C VAL A 372 -16.97 4.24 -1.92
N ARG A 373 -17.90 3.30 -1.72
CA ARG A 373 -17.74 1.90 -2.15
C ARG A 373 -18.92 1.47 -3.02
N MET A 374 -18.68 0.46 -3.85
CA MET A 374 -19.73 -0.29 -4.52
C MET A 374 -20.24 -1.41 -3.60
N ILE A 375 -21.54 -1.71 -3.68
CA ILE A 375 -22.17 -2.90 -3.10
C ILE A 375 -23.17 -3.47 -4.10
N VAL A 376 -23.09 -4.77 -4.38
CA VAL A 376 -24.14 -5.52 -5.08
C VAL A 376 -24.73 -6.55 -4.12
N PRO A 377 -25.95 -6.32 -3.62
CA PRO A 377 -26.65 -7.27 -2.75
C PRO A 377 -26.73 -8.68 -3.32
N GLY A 378 -26.75 -9.68 -2.43
CA GLY A 378 -26.88 -11.10 -2.82
C GLY A 378 -25.61 -11.76 -3.35
N LEU A 379 -24.54 -11.01 -3.59
CA LEU A 379 -23.24 -11.52 -4.04
C LEU A 379 -22.17 -11.43 -2.95
N TYR A 380 -21.26 -12.42 -2.89
CA TYR A 380 -20.12 -12.39 -1.99
C TYR A 380 -19.24 -11.16 -2.23
N GLY A 381 -18.68 -10.59 -1.15
CA GLY A 381 -17.98 -9.31 -1.21
C GLY A 381 -16.80 -9.24 -2.19
N PHE A 382 -16.16 -10.38 -2.49
CA PHE A 382 -15.01 -10.43 -3.41
C PHE A 382 -15.37 -10.23 -4.90
N ILE A 383 -16.66 -10.29 -5.26
CA ILE A 383 -17.20 -10.07 -6.61
C ILE A 383 -18.21 -8.89 -6.68
N SER A 384 -18.46 -8.20 -5.57
CA SER A 384 -19.58 -7.25 -5.48
C SER A 384 -19.33 -5.96 -4.72
N ALA A 385 -18.23 -5.87 -3.96
CA ALA A 385 -18.16 -4.90 -2.87
C ALA A 385 -16.86 -4.07 -2.87
N THR A 386 -16.52 -3.46 -4.01
CA THR A 386 -15.30 -2.67 -4.21
C THR A 386 -15.24 -1.43 -3.34
N LYS A 387 -14.30 -1.42 -2.39
CA LYS A 387 -13.96 -0.26 -1.56
C LYS A 387 -13.15 0.76 -2.38
N TRP A 388 -13.29 2.05 -2.04
CA TRP A 388 -12.53 3.15 -2.69
C TRP A 388 -12.60 3.12 -4.22
N VAL A 389 -13.78 2.81 -4.75
CA VAL A 389 -13.97 2.56 -6.19
C VAL A 389 -13.72 3.83 -7.00
N THR A 390 -12.90 3.77 -8.05
CA THR A 390 -12.52 4.90 -8.90
C THR A 390 -12.81 4.68 -10.39
N ARG A 391 -13.06 3.43 -10.79
CA ARG A 391 -13.45 3.08 -12.16
C ARG A 391 -14.45 1.94 -12.19
N ILE A 392 -15.40 2.00 -13.11
CA ILE A 392 -16.29 0.90 -13.50
C ILE A 392 -16.20 0.77 -15.03
N GLN A 393 -15.55 -0.28 -15.49
CA GLN A 393 -15.35 -0.59 -16.90
C GLN A 393 -16.35 -1.67 -17.32
N ALA A 394 -17.19 -1.38 -18.31
CA ALA A 394 -18.01 -2.40 -18.96
C ALA A 394 -17.12 -3.22 -19.92
N THR A 395 -17.01 -4.53 -19.72
CA THR A 395 -16.08 -5.37 -20.49
C THR A 395 -16.53 -6.83 -20.52
N THR A 396 -15.69 -7.71 -21.07
CA THR A 396 -15.91 -9.16 -21.10
C THR A 396 -14.95 -9.91 -20.20
N TYR A 397 -15.34 -11.04 -19.62
CA TYR A 397 -14.44 -11.94 -18.85
C TYR A 397 -13.22 -12.37 -19.65
N ALA A 398 -13.41 -12.54 -20.97
CA ALA A 398 -12.34 -12.92 -21.89
C ALA A 398 -11.30 -11.82 -22.12
N ALA A 399 -11.71 -10.54 -22.06
CA ALA A 399 -10.83 -9.41 -22.33
C ALA A 399 -10.04 -8.97 -21.09
N GLU A 400 -10.70 -8.90 -19.93
CA GLU A 400 -10.13 -8.28 -18.73
C GLU A 400 -10.34 -9.14 -17.48
N PRO A 401 -9.34 -9.91 -17.02
CA PRO A 401 -9.47 -10.71 -15.81
C PRO A 401 -9.34 -9.84 -14.54
N ALA A 402 -10.19 -10.09 -13.54
CA ALA A 402 -10.10 -9.42 -12.25
C ALA A 402 -8.98 -9.99 -11.35
N TYR A 403 -8.64 -9.26 -10.28
CA TYR A 403 -7.52 -9.56 -9.38
C TYR A 403 -7.50 -11.02 -8.90
N TRP A 404 -8.66 -11.56 -8.53
CA TRP A 404 -8.81 -12.94 -8.03
C TRP A 404 -8.81 -13.99 -9.15
N THR A 405 -9.33 -13.65 -10.34
CA THR A 405 -9.30 -14.52 -11.53
C THR A 405 -7.87 -14.79 -11.99
N VAL A 406 -7.02 -13.75 -12.06
CA VAL A 406 -5.59 -13.89 -12.39
C VAL A 406 -4.86 -14.81 -11.41
N ARG A 407 -5.35 -14.90 -10.17
CA ARG A 407 -4.76 -15.71 -9.09
C ARG A 407 -5.42 -17.09 -8.93
N GLY A 408 -6.34 -17.47 -9.82
CA GLY A 408 -6.98 -18.79 -9.84
C GLY A 408 -8.03 -19.02 -8.75
N TRP A 409 -8.54 -17.97 -8.10
CA TRP A 409 -9.55 -18.08 -7.04
C TRP A 409 -11.00 -18.06 -7.55
N ALA A 410 -11.22 -17.58 -8.78
CA ALA A 410 -12.50 -17.60 -9.46
C ALA A 410 -12.27 -18.15 -10.86
N THR A 411 -12.96 -19.23 -11.22
CA THR A 411 -13.00 -19.79 -12.57
C THR A 411 -14.00 -19.05 -13.44
#